data_AF-A0A137S3D6-F1
#
_entry.id   AF-A0A137S3D6-F1
#
_cell.length_a   1.000
_cell.length_b   1.000
_cell.length_c   1.000
_cell.angle_alpha   90.00
_cell.angle_beta   90.00
_cell.angle_gamma   90.00
#
_symmetry.space_group_name_H-M   'P 1'
#
loop_
_entity.id
_entity.type
_entity.pdbx_description
1 polymer ?
#
loop_
_entity_poly.entity_id
_entity_poly.type
_entity_poly.pdbx_seq_one_letter_code
_entity_poly.pdbx_strand_id
1 'polypeptide(L)' 'MELLHNPKCYTDVCIDGTWYHYDHCGSKVYSLSGGASPELDLAREPVTETELIDLIHIAVN' A
#
# COMPACT_ATOMS: atom_id res chain seq x y z
N MET A 1 -5.87 -12.46 0.29
CA MET A 1 -5.42 -12.82 -1.06
C MET A 1 -3.90 -12.61 -1.12
N GLU A 2 -3.15 -13.49 -1.80
CA GLU A 2 -1.71 -13.25 -2.05
C GLU A 2 -1.53 -12.17 -3.12
N LEU A 3 -0.56 -11.28 -2.92
CA LEU A 3 -0.21 -10.26 -3.90
C LEU A 3 0.66 -10.88 -4.98
N LEU A 4 0.48 -10.41 -6.22
CA LEU A 4 1.33 -10.84 -7.32
C LEU A 4 2.73 -10.21 -7.11
N HIS A 5 3.80 -11.00 -7.14
CA HIS A 5 5.15 -10.43 -7.04
C HIS A 5 5.67 -10.06 -8.43
N ASN A 6 5.20 -8.93 -8.97
CA ASN A 6 5.58 -8.42 -10.29
C ASN A 6 5.75 -6.89 -10.26
N PRO A 7 6.92 -6.34 -10.63
CA PRO A 7 7.18 -4.90 -10.56
C PRO A 7 6.38 -4.03 -11.54
N LYS A 8 5.55 -4.64 -12.40
CA LYS A 8 4.60 -3.94 -13.29
C LYS A 8 3.17 -3.94 -12.74
N CYS A 9 2.95 -4.51 -11.57
CA CYS A 9 1.66 -4.62 -10.93
C CYS A 9 1.59 -3.73 -9.69
N TYR A 10 0.37 -3.41 -9.30
CA TYR A 10 0.07 -2.65 -8.11
C TYR A 10 -1.17 -3.22 -7.44
N THR A 11 -1.44 -2.79 -6.22
CA THR A 11 -2.70 -3.07 -5.52
C THR A 11 -3.20 -1.81 -4.87
N ASP A 12 -4.44 -1.46 -5.19
CA ASP A 12 -5.17 -0.39 -4.52
C ASP A 12 -6.02 -0.97 -3.39
N VAL A 13 -5.90 -0.39 -2.20
CA VAL A 13 -6.76 -0.73 -1.06
C VAL A 13 -7.45 0.54 -0.55
N CYS A 14 -8.71 0.39 -0.12
CA CYS A 14 -9.46 1.45 0.53
C CYS A 14 -9.54 1.14 2.02
N ILE A 15 -8.97 2.03 2.84
CA ILE A 15 -8.90 1.90 4.30
C ILE A 15 -9.53 3.17 4.88
N ASP A 16 -10.61 3.01 5.65
CA ASP A 16 -11.36 4.11 6.29
C ASP A 16 -11.73 5.27 5.33
N GLY A 17 -12.05 4.94 4.08
CA GLY A 17 -12.41 5.92 3.05
C GLY A 17 -11.23 6.60 2.36
N THR A 18 -9.99 6.26 2.75
CA THR A 18 -8.76 6.70 2.07
C THR A 18 -8.26 5.59 1.16
N TRP A 19 -7.98 5.94 -0.09
CA TRP A 19 -7.37 5.03 -1.06
C TRP A 19 -5.85 5.06 -0.93
N TYR A 20 -5.24 3.88 -1.00
CA TYR A 20 -3.81 3.69 -0.97
C TYR A 20 -3.38 2.85 -2.16
N HIS A 21 -2.34 3.32 -2.86
CA HIS A 21 -1.74 2.67 -4.01
C HIS A 21 -0.41 2.06 -3.60
N TYR A 22 -0.28 0.74 -3.76
CA TYR A 22 0.95 0.01 -3.49
C TYR A 22 1.56 -0.54 -4.77
N ASP A 23 2.74 -0.04 -5.15
CA ASP A 23 3.55 -0.61 -6.22
C ASP A 23 4.24 -1.89 -5.74
N HIS A 24 4.00 -3.01 -6.43
CA HIS A 24 4.55 -4.32 -6.05
C HIS A 24 6.08 -4.37 -6.15
N CYS A 25 6.69 -5.34 -5.47
CA CYS A 25 8.15 -5.49 -5.40
C CYS A 25 8.85 -4.28 -4.78
N GLY A 26 8.18 -3.63 -3.83
CA GLY A 26 8.68 -2.49 -3.08
C GLY A 26 8.05 -2.39 -1.69
N SER A 27 8.38 -1.29 -1.00
CA SER A 27 7.83 -0.97 0.32
C SER A 27 7.16 0.41 0.34
N LYS A 28 6.83 0.98 -0.83
CA LYS A 28 6.29 2.33 -0.94
C LYS A 28 4.79 2.27 -1.22
N VAL A 29 4.05 3.09 -0.50
CA VAL A 29 2.61 3.27 -0.66
C VAL A 29 2.29 4.74 -0.82
N TYR A 30 1.33 5.05 -1.67
CA TYR A 30 0.88 6.42 -1.92
C TYR A 30 -0.58 6.56 -1.50
N SER A 31 -0.89 7.48 -0.58
CA SER A 31 -2.29 7.82 -0.31
C SER A 31 -2.83 8.66 -1.47
N LEU A 32 -4.03 8.35 -1.97
CA LEU A 32 -4.67 9.12 -3.03
C LEU A 32 -5.70 10.08 -2.41
N SER A 33 -5.24 11.25 -1.97
CA SER A 33 -6.06 12.25 -1.28
C SER A 33 -6.14 13.56 -2.08
N GLY A 34 -7.14 13.65 -2.96
CA GLY A 34 -7.69 14.92 -3.46
C GLY A 34 -6.71 15.91 -4.09
N GLY A 35 -5.68 15.43 -4.80
CA GLY A 35 -4.70 16.25 -5.51
C GLY A 35 -3.27 16.17 -4.97
N ALA A 36 -3.08 15.51 -3.83
CA ALA A 36 -1.76 15.12 -3.33
C ALA A 36 -1.66 13.59 -3.24
N SER A 37 -0.44 13.08 -3.41
CA SER A 37 -0.10 11.67 -3.23
C SER A 37 1.03 11.51 -2.21
N PRO A 38 0.78 11.75 -0.91
CA PRO A 38 1.82 11.58 0.09
C PRO A 38 2.29 10.12 0.14
N GLU A 39 3.60 9.95 0.16
CA GLU A 39 4.28 8.66 0.22
C GLU A 39 4.45 8.19 1.66
N LEU A 40 4.29 6.88 1.86
CA LEU A 40 4.48 6.15 3.11
C LEU A 40 5.43 4.98 2.85
N ASP A 41 6.44 4.82 3.69
CA ASP A 41 7.32 3.65 3.65
C ASP A 41 6.80 2.57 4.62
N LEU A 42 6.52 1.40 4.08
CA LEU A 42 6.20 0.19 4.83
C LEU A 42 7.49 -0.38 5.44
N ALA A 43 7.36 -1.01 6.61
CA ALA A 43 8.50 -1.65 7.29
C ALA A 43 9.12 -2.81 6.48
N ARG A 44 8.34 -3.41 5.56
CA ARG A 44 8.75 -4.49 4.66
C ARG A 44 7.80 -4.61 3.47
N GLU A 45 8.18 -5.43 2.51
CA GLU A 45 7.27 -5.85 1.43
C GLU A 45 6.13 -6.74 1.99
N PRO A 46 4.85 -6.42 1.69
CA PRO A 46 3.72 -7.28 2.00
C PRO A 46 3.61 -8.45 1.02
N VAL A 47 3.26 -9.63 1.52
CA VAL A 47 3.02 -10.84 0.70
C VAL A 47 1.53 -11.02 0.41
N THR A 48 0.67 -10.48 1.28
CA THR A 48 -0.78 -10.58 1.15
C THR A 48 -1.43 -9.20 1.28
N GLU A 49 -2.65 -9.07 0.75
CA GLU A 49 -3.45 -7.86 0.89
C GLU A 49 -3.72 -7.51 2.37
N THR A 50 -3.91 -8.52 3.23
CA THR A 50 -4.09 -8.31 4.67
C THR A 50 -2.83 -7.73 5.31
N GLU A 51 -1.65 -8.26 4.97
CA GLU A 51 -0.39 -7.70 5.44
C GLU A 51 -0.17 -6.27 4.93
N LEU A 52 -0.55 -5.97 3.69
CA LEU A 52 -0.49 -4.62 3.14
C LEU A 52 -1.32 -3.65 3.98
N ILE A 53 -2.58 -4.01 4.28
CA ILE A 53 -3.47 -3.19 5.12
C ILE A 53 -2.90 -2.99 6.52
N ASP A 54 -2.40 -4.05 7.15
CA ASP A 54 -1.81 -3.99 8.50
C ASP A 54 -0.55 -3.10 8.53
N LEU A 55 0.32 -3.21 7.54
CA LEU A 55 1.52 -2.38 7.43
C LEU A 55 1.18 -0.92 7.16
N ILE A 56 0.14 -0.65 6.36
CA ILE A 56 -0.34 0.73 6.16
C ILE A 56 -0.83 1.28 7.50
N HIS A 57 -1.69 0.58 8.24
CA HIS A 57 -2.14 1.03 9.56
C HIS A 57 -1.00 1.36 10.52
N ILE A 58 0.08 0.57 10.50
CA ILE A 58 1.28 0.83 11.31
C ILE A 58 2.01 2.09 10.83
N ALA A 59 2.07 2.34 9.51
CA ALA A 59 2.80 3.48 8.94
C ALA A 59 2.07 4.83 9.09
N VAL A 60 0.74 4.84 9.23
CA VAL A 60 -0.05 6.08 9.43
C VAL A 60 -0.22 6.50 10.90
N ASN A 61 0.10 5.62 11.86
CA ASN A 61 0.02 5.89 13.32
C ASN A 61 1.41 6.17 13.92
#